data_AF-A0A382LNH0-F1
#
_entry.id   AF-A0A382LNH0-F1
#
_cell.length_a   1.000
_cell.length_b   1.000
_cell.length_c   1.000
_cell.angle_alpha   90.00
_cell.angle_beta   90.00
_cell.angle_gamma   90.00
#
_symmetry.space_group_name_H-M   'P 1'
#
loop_
_entity.id
_entity.type
_entity.pdbx_description
1 polymer ?
#
loop_
_entity_poly.entity_id
_entity_poly.type
_entity_poly.pdbx_seq_one_letter_code
_entity_poly.pdbx_strand_id
1 'polypeptide(L)'
;MRYFLLFLFIVISSIGFSQSKEININWDGYRVFSTSSAQFEIPYFNNHNFNFTPSKGISLSAQWSENIEIDQNSIVIENVTLSDITLENLK
;
A
#
# COMPACT_ATOMS: atom_id res chain seq x y z
N MET A 1 -40.82 -2.04 21.65
CA MET A 1 -39.59 -2.83 21.90
C MET A 1 -39.19 -3.74 20.73
N ARG A 2 -40.06 -4.63 20.21
CA ARG A 2 -39.70 -5.59 19.13
C ARG A 2 -39.17 -4.94 17.84
N TYR A 3 -39.84 -3.90 17.34
CA TYR A 3 -39.45 -3.21 16.11
C TYR A 3 -38.18 -2.36 16.23
N PHE A 4 -37.90 -1.88 17.44
CA PHE A 4 -36.68 -1.11 17.74
C PHE A 4 -35.43 -1.99 17.66
N LEU A 5 -35.50 -3.22 18.18
CA LEU A 5 -34.41 -4.19 18.11
C LEU A 5 -34.13 -4.63 16.66
N LEU A 6 -35.18 -4.81 15.85
CA LEU A 6 -35.03 -5.12 14.42
C LEU A 6 -34.39 -3.96 13.65
N PHE A 7 -34.80 -2.72 13.94
CA PHE A 7 -34.19 -1.54 13.34
C PHE A 7 -32.71 -1.42 13.71
N LEU A 8 -32.37 -1.61 14.99
CA LEU A 8 -30.98 -1.57 15.47
C LEU A 8 -30.12 -2.67 14.81
N PHE A 9 -30.66 -3.88 14.65
CA PHE A 9 -29.97 -4.99 13.99
C PHE A 9 -29.65 -4.68 12.52
N ILE A 10 -30.60 -4.11 11.78
CA ILE A 10 -30.40 -3.70 10.39
C ILE A 10 -29.30 -2.63 10.30
N VAL A 11 -29.35 -1.60 11.14
CA VAL A 11 -28.36 -0.52 11.15
C VAL A 11 -26.95 -1.06 11.44
N ILE A 12 -26.77 -1.91 12.45
CA ILE A 12 -25.45 -2.48 12.79
C ILE A 12 -24.92 -3.36 11.66
N SER A 13 -25.77 -4.13 10.99
CA SER A 13 -25.35 -4.98 9.85
C SER A 13 -24.93 -4.17 8.63
N SER A 14 -25.49 -2.97 8.42
CA SER A 14 -25.17 -2.11 7.29
C SER A 14 -23.90 -1.27 7.44
N ILE A 15 -23.32 -1.20 8.65
CA ILE A 15 -22.06 -0.48 8.92
C ILE A 15 -20.83 -1.39 8.70
N GLY A 16 -21.04 -2.61 8.19
CA GLY A 16 -19.99 -3.59 7.90
C GLY A 16 -19.13 -3.21 6.68
N PHE A 17 -17.94 -2.70 6.96
CA PHE A 17 -16.72 -2.75 6.15
C PHE A 17 -16.71 -2.03 4.79
N SER A 18 -16.43 -0.73 4.86
CA SER A 18 -15.67 -0.02 3.82
C SER A 18 -14.28 0.29 4.38
N GLN A 19 -13.36 -0.66 4.27
CA GLN A 19 -11.97 -0.43 4.67
C GLN A 19 -11.23 0.22 3.50
N SER A 20 -10.96 1.52 3.60
CA SER A 20 -10.04 2.20 2.70
C SER A 20 -8.65 2.31 3.37
N LYS A 21 -7.60 2.17 2.57
CA LYS A 21 -6.22 2.38 3.03
C LYS A 21 -5.53 3.33 2.08
N GLU A 22 -5.10 4.47 2.61
CA GLU A 22 -4.26 5.39 1.88
C GLU A 22 -2.83 4.84 1.83
N ILE A 23 -2.27 4.78 0.63
CA ILE A 23 -0.88 4.38 0.39
C ILE A 23 -0.14 5.60 -0.13
N ASN A 24 0.67 6.21 0.73
CA ASN A 24 1.52 7.32 0.36
C ASN A 24 2.95 6.82 0.13
N ILE A 25 3.40 6.89 -1.12
CA ILE A 25 4.75 6.50 -1.53
C ILE A 25 5.63 7.75 -1.45
N ASN A 26 6.31 7.93 -0.31
CA ASN A 26 7.28 9.01 -0.16
C ASN A 26 8.68 8.51 -0.49
N TRP A 27 9.31 9.17 -1.46
CA TRP A 27 10.70 8.91 -1.82
C TRP A 27 11.62 9.69 -0.87
N ASP A 28 12.40 8.95 -0.07
CA ASP A 28 13.21 9.48 1.04
C ASP A 28 14.72 9.45 0.73
N GLY A 29 15.11 9.45 -0.55
CA GLY A 29 16.49 9.33 -1.03
C GLY A 29 16.82 7.97 -1.67
N TYR A 30 18.08 7.53 -1.59
CA TYR A 30 18.55 6.29 -2.20
C TYR A 30 19.26 5.40 -1.17
N ARG A 31 19.30 4.11 -1.46
CA ARG A 31 20.07 3.12 -0.71
C ARG A 31 21.01 2.38 -1.66
N VAL A 32 22.23 2.19 -1.21
CA VAL A 32 23.22 1.37 -1.89
C VAL A 32 22.97 -0.09 -1.56
N PHE A 33 22.70 -0.90 -2.59
CA PHE A 33 22.73 -2.35 -2.52
C PHE A 33 24.02 -2.87 -3.12
N SER A 34 24.82 -3.53 -2.30
CA SER A 34 26.07 -4.17 -2.71
C SER A 34 25.90 -5.69 -2.71
N THR A 35 26.15 -6.32 -3.85
CA THR A 35 26.43 -7.76 -3.93
C THR A 35 27.95 -7.97 -3.94
N SER A 36 28.39 -9.22 -3.96
CA SER A 36 29.83 -9.53 -4.06
C SER A 36 30.49 -9.06 -5.37
N SER A 37 29.70 -8.75 -6.40
CA SER A 37 30.18 -8.43 -7.75
C SER A 37 29.70 -7.09 -8.30
N ALA A 38 28.74 -6.43 -7.65
CA ALA A 38 28.17 -5.18 -8.16
C ALA A 38 27.59 -4.31 -7.04
N GLN A 39 27.49 -3.02 -7.33
CA GLN A 39 26.88 -2.03 -6.45
C GLN A 39 25.81 -1.26 -7.23
N PHE A 40 24.64 -1.11 -6.64
CA PHE A 40 23.48 -0.44 -7.24
C PHE A 40 22.95 0.61 -6.27
N GLU A 41 22.69 1.81 -6.79
CA GLU A 41 21.96 2.86 -6.08
C GLU A 41 20.47 2.71 -6.44
N ILE A 42 19.64 2.49 -5.43
CA ILE A 42 18.21 2.21 -5.62
C ILE A 42 17.41 3.21 -4.79
N PRO A 43 16.36 3.83 -5.36
CA PRO A 43 15.40 4.65 -4.63
C PRO A 43 14.92 3.97 -3.33
N TYR A 44 14.91 4.73 -2.25
CA TYR A 44 14.43 4.29 -0.95
C TYR A 44 13.07 4.90 -0.64
N PHE A 45 12.13 4.04 -0.26
CA PHE A 45 10.78 4.41 0.10
C PHE A 45 10.57 4.13 1.58
N ASN A 46 10.15 5.16 2.31
CA ASN A 46 9.87 5.03 3.73
C ASN A 46 8.55 4.26 3.94
N ASN A 47 8.44 3.57 5.08
CA ASN A 47 7.20 3.02 5.62
C ASN A 47 6.56 1.84 4.86
N HIS A 48 7.23 1.28 3.84
CA HIS A 48 6.74 0.15 3.06
C HIS A 48 7.80 -0.94 2.95
N ASN A 49 7.35 -2.19 2.86
CA ASN A 49 8.23 -3.28 2.47
C ASN A 49 8.53 -3.10 0.99
N PHE A 50 9.81 -2.93 0.66
CA PHE A 50 10.27 -2.78 -0.70
C PHE A 50 11.22 -3.93 -1.04
N ASN A 51 11.13 -4.39 -2.28
CA ASN A 51 12.05 -5.38 -2.84
C ASN A 51 12.55 -4.87 -4.19
N PHE A 52 13.78 -5.25 -4.55
CA PHE A 52 14.37 -4.90 -5.82
C PHE A 52 14.90 -6.14 -6.52
N THR A 53 14.52 -6.31 -7.78
CA THR A 53 15.06 -7.34 -8.66
C THR A 53 15.47 -6.69 -9.99
N PRO A 54 16.68 -6.93 -10.52
CA PRO A 54 17.11 -6.33 -11.78
C PRO A 54 16.17 -6.54 -12.98
N SER A 55 15.41 -7.65 -13.00
CA SER A 55 14.45 -7.95 -14.06
C SER A 55 13.07 -7.30 -13.89
N LYS A 56 12.67 -6.95 -12.65
CA LYS A 56 11.32 -6.43 -12.33
C LYS A 56 11.33 -4.99 -11.81
N GLY A 57 12.50 -4.45 -11.48
CA GLY A 57 12.63 -3.15 -10.82
C GLY A 57 12.26 -3.23 -9.34
N ILE A 58 11.70 -2.14 -8.82
CA ILE A 58 11.28 -2.00 -7.43
C ILE A 58 9.83 -2.46 -7.29
N SER A 59 9.57 -3.31 -6.31
CA SER A 59 8.23 -3.75 -5.91
C SER A 59 7.96 -3.29 -4.50
N LEU A 60 6.85 -2.58 -4.30
CA LEU A 60 6.37 -2.15 -2.99
C LEU A 60 5.21 -3.05 -2.57
N SER A 61 5.24 -3.52 -1.33
CA SER A 61 4.14 -4.28 -0.73
C SER A 61 3.65 -3.59 0.54
N ALA A 62 2.33 -3.42 0.61
CA ALA A 62 1.61 -2.97 1.79
C ALA A 62 0.63 -4.07 2.18
N GLN A 63 0.57 -4.39 3.48
CA GLN A 63 -0.39 -5.34 4.04
C GLN A 63 -1.33 -4.63 5.01
N TRP A 64 -2.57 -5.09 5.10
CA TRP A 64 -3.45 -4.70 6.20
C TRP A 64 -3.05 -5.47 7.46
N SER A 65 -3.04 -4.79 8.60
CA SER A 65 -2.73 -5.41 9.89
C SER A 65 -4.00 -5.97 10.52
N GLU A 66 -4.73 -6.76 9.76
CA GLU A 66 -6.03 -7.29 10.14
C GLU A 66 -5.98 -8.81 10.23
N ASN A 67 -6.65 -9.40 11.23
CA ASN A 67 -6.74 -10.85 11.39
C ASN A 67 -7.91 -11.47 10.61
N ILE A 68 -8.52 -10.68 9.72
CA ILE A 68 -9.66 -11.09 8.89
C ILE A 68 -9.22 -11.27 7.43
N GLU A 69 -9.87 -12.20 6.75
CA GLU A 69 -9.65 -12.43 5.33
C GLU A 69 -10.20 -11.25 4.50
N ILE A 70 -9.37 -10.73 3.60
CA ILE A 70 -9.74 -9.67 2.67
C ILE A 70 -10.02 -10.32 1.32
N ASP A 71 -11.20 -10.05 0.76
CA ASP A 71 -11.50 -10.49 -0.60
C ASP A 71 -10.61 -9.76 -1.61
N GLN A 72 -9.74 -10.53 -2.26
CA GLN A 72 -8.79 -9.99 -3.24
C GLN A 72 -9.49 -9.50 -4.52
N ASN A 73 -10.69 -10.01 -4.82
CA ASN A 73 -11.45 -9.64 -6.02
C ASN A 73 -12.22 -8.33 -5.83
N SER A 74 -12.38 -7.86 -4.58
CA SER A 74 -13.10 -6.62 -4.27
C SER A 74 -12.18 -5.40 -4.20
N ILE A 75 -10.89 -5.54 -4.54
CA ILE A 75 -9.92 -4.45 -4.45
C ILE A 75 -10.20 -3.43 -5.55
N VAL A 76 -10.45 -2.19 -5.15
CA VAL A 76 -10.59 -1.03 -6.05
C VAL A 76 -9.48 -0.03 -5.71
N ILE A 77 -8.73 0.40 -6.73
CA ILE A 77 -7.73 1.46 -6.59
C ILE A 77 -8.37 2.74 -7.09
N GLU A 78 -8.51 3.72 -6.21
CA GLU A 78 -9.11 5.02 -6.51
C GLU A 78 -8.08 6.13 -6.30
N ASN A 79 -8.27 7.26 -6.98
CA ASN A 79 -7.54 8.52 -6.76
C ASN A 79 -6.00 8.38 -6.85
N VAL A 80 -5.51 7.68 -7.87
CA VAL A 80 -4.07 7.60 -8.16
C VAL A 80 -3.54 8.98 -8.51
N THR A 81 -2.67 9.51 -7.66
CA THR A 81 -1.94 10.76 -7.90
C THR A 81 -0.49 10.44 -8.26
N LEU A 82 -0.03 10.98 -9.37
CA LEU A 82 1.33 10.80 -9.86
C LEU A 82 2.07 12.12 -9.74
N SER A 83 3.36 12.04 -9.44
CA SER A 83 4.27 13.17 -9.46
C SER A 83 5.43 12.85 -10.40
N ASP A 84 5.79 13.83 -11.21
CA ASP A 84 6.97 13.73 -12.06
C ASP A 84 8.22 14.02 -11.23
N ILE A 85 9.27 13.23 -11.46
CA ILE A 85 10.58 13.44 -10.85
C ILE A 85 11.63 13.65 -11.93
N THR A 86 12.54 14.60 -11.70
CA THR A 86 13.66 14.88 -12.59
C THR A 86 14.75 13.82 -12.42
N LEU A 87 15.54 13.61 -13.48
CA LEU A 87 16.63 12.61 -13.48
C LEU A 87 17.71 12.92 -12.42
N GLU A 88 17.87 14.18 -12.06
CA GLU A 88 18.78 14.63 -11.01
C GLU A 88 18.31 14.21 -9.62
N ASN A 89 17.00 14.17 -9.38
CA ASN A 89 16.40 13.76 -8.10
C ASN A 89 16.23 12.23 -7.98
N LEU A 90 16.55 11.46 -9.03
CA LEU A 90 16.62 10.00 -8.98
C LEU A 90 17.88 9.50 -8.24
N LYS A 91 18.84 10.38 -7.97
CA LYS A 91 20.16 10.10 -7.40
C LYS A 91 20.40 10.81 -6.07
#